data_AF-A0A318RQT7-F1
#
_entry.id   AF-A0A318RQT7-F1
#
_cell.length_a   1.000
_cell.length_b   1.000
_cell.length_c   1.000
_cell.angle_alpha   90.00
_cell.angle_beta   90.00
_cell.angle_gamma   90.00
#
_symmetry.space_group_name_H-M   'P 1'
#
loop_
_entity.id
_entity.type
_entity.pdbx_description
1 polymer ?
#
loop_
_entity_poly.entity_id
_entity_poly.type
_entity_poly.pdbx_seq_one_letter_code
_entity_poly.pdbx_strand_id
1 'polypeptide(L)'
;MAGTASVRTSALLSAFAAPVVLVATIVIAGIMAPDSYDAARQTISDLATIDPGGWVMTLGIGLSGALTIVTALGLNGVRRVARMTLMVAGVCGVLVALIPVDLNESAHLVVAGGNLGLYAVWPVTALSRSPAAPRAVGPGVSIAAAGVLLAVLGWVLYETQGGDLLGLSERICVTANLIWPLIVAFSLRRDP
;
A
#
# COMPACT_ATOMS: atom_id res chain seq x y z
N MET A 1 9.15 -10.73 -32.39
CA MET A 1 7.75 -10.57 -31.94
C MET A 1 7.79 -10.18 -30.48
N ALA A 2 7.67 -8.88 -30.17
CA ALA A 2 7.62 -8.41 -28.79
C ALA A 2 6.25 -8.78 -28.21
N GLY A 3 6.24 -9.62 -27.17
CA GLY A 3 5.01 -9.95 -26.47
C GLY A 3 4.45 -8.67 -25.85
N THR A 4 3.25 -8.30 -26.25
CA THR A 4 2.55 -7.14 -25.71
C THR A 4 2.38 -7.30 -24.21
N ALA A 5 2.67 -6.24 -23.45
CA ALA A 5 2.66 -6.26 -21.99
C ALA A 5 1.21 -6.23 -21.49
N SER A 6 0.47 -7.33 -21.67
CA SER A 6 -0.93 -7.43 -21.28
C SER A 6 -1.12 -7.38 -19.76
N VAL A 7 -1.83 -6.36 -19.27
CA VAL A 7 -2.36 -6.32 -17.91
C VAL A 7 -3.68 -7.06 -17.88
N ARG A 8 -3.80 -8.05 -16.98
CA ARG A 8 -5.10 -8.70 -16.76
C ARG A 8 -6.07 -7.67 -16.20
N THR A 9 -7.32 -7.64 -16.69
CA THR A 9 -8.38 -6.76 -16.16
C THR A 9 -8.52 -6.88 -14.64
N SER A 10 -8.35 -8.08 -14.10
CA SER A 10 -8.34 -8.32 -12.65
C SER A 10 -7.25 -7.54 -11.91
N ALA A 11 -6.07 -7.37 -12.49
CA ALA A 11 -4.97 -6.59 -11.89
C ALA A 11 -5.34 -5.11 -11.80
N LEU A 12 -6.00 -4.59 -12.84
CA LEU A 12 -6.38 -3.18 -12.92
C LEU A 12 -7.52 -2.86 -11.95
N LEU A 13 -8.53 -3.74 -11.89
CA LEU A 13 -9.64 -3.63 -10.95
C LEU A 13 -9.18 -3.76 -9.50
N SER A 14 -8.31 -4.74 -9.21
CA SER A 14 -7.78 -4.92 -7.86
C SER A 14 -6.85 -3.79 -7.43
N ALA A 15 -5.99 -3.29 -8.33
CA ALA A 15 -5.12 -2.14 -8.04
C ALA A 15 -5.92 -0.86 -7.78
N PHE A 16 -7.06 -0.69 -8.44
CA PHE A 16 -7.98 0.42 -8.18
C PHE A 16 -8.75 0.23 -6.88
N ALA A 17 -9.28 -0.98 -6.64
CA ALA A 17 -10.08 -1.29 -5.46
C ALA A 17 -9.27 -1.20 -4.16
N ALA A 18 -7.98 -1.58 -4.15
CA ALA A 18 -7.16 -1.62 -2.94
C ALA A 18 -7.07 -0.27 -2.19
N PRO A 19 -6.71 0.87 -2.82
CA PRO A 19 -6.74 2.17 -2.16
C PRO A 19 -8.15 2.65 -1.86
N VAL A 20 -9.14 2.38 -2.73
CA VAL A 20 -10.53 2.82 -2.52
C VAL A 20 -11.15 2.17 -1.30
N VAL A 21 -11.00 0.84 -1.18
CA VAL A 21 -11.46 0.07 -0.01
C VAL A 21 -10.81 0.61 1.25
N LEU A 22 -9.48 0.78 1.27
CA LEU A 22 -8.78 1.25 2.45
C LEU A 22 -9.29 2.63 2.90
N VAL A 23 -9.32 3.60 1.98
CA VAL A 23 -9.77 4.97 2.28
C VAL A 23 -11.24 4.98 2.73
N ALA A 24 -12.11 4.24 2.06
CA ALA A 24 -13.52 4.14 2.44
C ALA A 24 -13.67 3.59 3.86
N THR A 25 -12.94 2.52 4.21
CA THR A 25 -13.00 1.94 5.55
C THR A 25 -12.41 2.82 6.64
N ILE A 26 -11.35 3.59 6.35
CA ILE A 26 -10.81 4.60 7.28
C ILE A 26 -11.89 5.63 7.61
N VAL A 27 -12.57 6.15 6.58
CA VAL A 27 -13.61 7.16 6.75
C VAL A 27 -14.81 6.59 7.51
N ILE A 28 -15.31 5.41 7.12
CA ILE A 28 -16.47 4.78 7.76
C ILE A 28 -16.16 4.46 9.23
N ALA A 29 -15.03 3.81 9.52
CA ALA A 29 -14.64 3.47 10.88
C ALA A 29 -14.42 4.72 11.76
N GLY A 30 -13.79 5.76 11.21
CA GLY A 30 -13.60 7.03 11.93
C GLY A 30 -14.92 7.73 12.26
N ILE A 31 -15.90 7.71 11.35
CA ILE A 31 -17.24 8.25 11.61
C ILE A 31 -17.98 7.45 12.68
N MET A 32 -17.70 6.16 12.81
CA MET A 32 -18.31 5.29 13.83
C MET A 32 -17.73 5.53 15.23
N ALA A 33 -16.54 6.11 15.35
CA ALA A 33 -15.84 6.34 16.62
C ALA A 33 -15.37 7.82 16.79
N PRO A 34 -16.25 8.82 16.63
CA PRO A 34 -15.85 10.23 16.49
C PRO A 34 -15.20 10.82 17.75
N ASP A 35 -15.61 10.37 18.94
CA ASP A 35 -15.08 10.88 20.22
C ASP A 35 -13.87 10.08 20.73
N SER A 36 -13.60 8.92 20.14
CA SER A 36 -12.56 7.98 20.57
C SER A 36 -11.35 7.95 19.63
N TYR A 37 -11.46 8.59 18.46
CA TYR A 37 -10.44 8.56 17.42
C TYR A 37 -9.95 9.95 17.00
N ASP A 38 -8.68 10.23 17.28
CA ASP A 38 -7.97 11.41 16.77
C ASP A 38 -7.25 11.04 15.47
N ALA A 39 -7.73 11.58 14.35
CA ALA A 39 -7.20 11.21 13.05
C ALA A 39 -5.78 11.74 12.75
N ALA A 40 -5.32 12.76 13.48
CA ALA A 40 -3.97 13.27 13.32
C ALA A 40 -2.97 12.43 14.10
N ARG A 41 -3.36 12.01 15.31
CA ARG A 41 -2.46 11.37 16.28
C ARG A 41 -2.48 9.84 16.21
N GLN A 42 -3.65 9.24 16.01
CA GLN A 42 -3.83 7.79 16.02
C GLN A 42 -3.77 7.18 14.62
N THR A 43 -3.08 6.05 14.51
CA THR A 43 -2.89 5.28 13.28
C THR A 43 -4.18 4.64 12.79
N ILE A 44 -4.20 4.15 11.56
CA ILE A 44 -5.27 3.29 11.05
C ILE A 44 -5.27 1.92 11.74
N SER A 45 -4.11 1.51 12.28
CA SER A 45 -3.99 0.28 13.07
C SER A 45 -4.58 0.45 14.46
N ASP A 46 -4.42 1.62 15.09
CA ASP A 46 -5.15 1.98 16.31
C ASP A 46 -6.65 2.02 16.06
N LEU A 47 -7.09 2.60 14.93
CA LEU A 47 -8.51 2.61 14.56
C LEU A 47 -9.10 1.20 14.46
N ALA A 48 -8.31 0.23 14.02
CA ALA A 48 -8.73 -1.16 13.91
C ALA A 48 -9.06 -1.81 15.27
N THR A 49 -8.61 -1.23 16.38
CA THR A 49 -8.88 -1.72 17.75
C THR A 49 -9.97 -0.93 18.47
N ILE A 50 -10.50 0.15 17.87
CA ILE A 50 -11.46 1.06 18.53
C ILE A 50 -12.91 0.69 18.15
N ASP A 51 -13.72 0.33 19.14
CA ASP A 51 -15.15 0.10 18.94
C ASP A 51 -15.96 1.41 18.82
N PRO A 52 -17.09 1.41 18.07
CA PRO A 52 -17.67 0.30 17.32
C PRO A 52 -17.13 0.13 15.88
N GLY A 53 -16.12 0.90 15.46
CA GLY A 53 -15.64 0.98 14.07
C GLY A 53 -14.48 0.04 13.70
N GLY A 54 -13.79 -0.54 14.68
CA GLY A 54 -12.51 -1.22 14.47
C GLY A 54 -12.57 -2.44 13.55
N TRP A 55 -13.69 -3.17 13.58
CA TRP A 55 -13.90 -4.29 12.65
C TRP A 55 -13.98 -3.84 11.18
N VAL A 56 -14.54 -2.65 10.91
CA VAL A 56 -14.60 -2.09 9.54
C VAL A 56 -13.20 -1.78 9.04
N MET A 57 -12.39 -1.15 9.88
CA MET A 57 -11.00 -0.83 9.55
C MET A 57 -10.17 -2.10 9.36
N THR A 58 -10.32 -3.10 10.25
CA THR A 58 -9.66 -4.41 10.13
C THR A 58 -9.97 -5.09 8.80
N LEU A 59 -11.25 -5.12 8.39
CA LEU A 59 -11.67 -5.63 7.08
C LEU A 59 -11.04 -4.84 5.93
N GLY A 60 -10.97 -3.52 6.05
CA GLY A 60 -10.34 -2.63 5.08
C GLY A 60 -8.87 -2.93 4.85
N ILE A 61 -8.10 -3.08 5.93
CA ILE A 61 -6.67 -3.45 5.89
C ILE A 61 -6.51 -4.81 5.21
N GLY A 62 -7.24 -5.82 5.69
CA GLY A 62 -7.13 -7.20 5.19
C GLY A 62 -7.51 -7.31 3.70
N LEU A 63 -8.61 -6.67 3.30
CA LEU A 63 -9.07 -6.68 1.91
C LEU A 63 -8.12 -5.91 0.98
N SER A 64 -7.56 -4.78 1.42
CA SER A 64 -6.57 -4.03 0.64
C SER A 64 -5.29 -4.86 0.40
N GLY A 65 -4.81 -5.58 1.43
CA GLY A 65 -3.71 -6.53 1.31
C GLY A 65 -4.00 -7.65 0.31
N ALA A 66 -5.19 -8.28 0.42
CA ALA A 66 -5.62 -9.33 -0.51
C ALA A 66 -5.72 -8.83 -1.97
N LEU A 67 -6.29 -7.64 -2.18
CA LEU A 67 -6.37 -7.02 -3.50
C LEU A 67 -4.98 -6.72 -4.08
N THR A 68 -4.02 -6.36 -3.23
CA THR A 68 -2.62 -6.19 -3.65
C THR A 68 -1.99 -7.50 -4.12
N ILE A 69 -2.30 -8.63 -3.48
CA ILE A 69 -1.85 -9.96 -3.95
C ILE A 69 -2.42 -10.25 -5.33
N VAL A 70 -3.72 -9.98 -5.56
CA VAL A 70 -4.36 -10.13 -6.88
C VAL A 70 -3.71 -9.21 -7.92
N THR A 71 -3.39 -7.98 -7.55
CA THR A 71 -2.67 -7.01 -8.39
C THR A 71 -1.31 -7.58 -8.82
N ALA A 72 -0.51 -8.06 -7.85
CA ALA A 72 0.81 -8.64 -8.10
C ALA A 72 0.76 -9.87 -9.04
N LEU A 73 -0.27 -10.71 -8.89
CA LEU A 73 -0.48 -11.86 -9.76
C LEU A 73 -0.76 -11.46 -11.22
N GLY A 74 -1.53 -10.39 -11.45
CA GLY A 74 -1.98 -9.98 -12.77
C GLY A 74 -1.07 -8.98 -13.52
N LEU A 75 -0.05 -8.45 -12.86
CA LEU A 75 0.96 -7.54 -13.43
C LEU A 75 2.03 -8.27 -14.27
N ASN A 76 1.64 -8.92 -15.37
CA ASN A 76 2.55 -9.75 -16.17
C ASN A 76 3.64 -8.96 -16.94
N GLY A 77 3.44 -7.66 -17.16
CA GLY A 77 4.39 -6.79 -17.88
C GLY A 77 5.54 -6.22 -17.04
N VAL A 78 5.64 -6.58 -15.76
CA VAL A 78 6.74 -6.16 -14.87
C VAL A 78 7.60 -7.35 -14.45
N ARG A 79 8.82 -7.03 -14.03
CA ARG A 79 9.83 -8.01 -13.61
C ARG A 79 9.30 -8.91 -12.50
N ARG A 80 9.69 -10.19 -12.52
CA ARG A 80 9.29 -11.18 -11.49
C ARG A 80 9.60 -10.70 -10.07
N VAL A 81 10.76 -10.07 -9.85
CA VAL A 81 11.14 -9.50 -8.55
C VAL A 81 10.10 -8.50 -8.07
N ALA A 82 9.68 -7.55 -8.91
CA ALA A 82 8.64 -6.58 -8.56
C ALA A 82 7.32 -7.24 -8.17
N ARG A 83 6.89 -8.26 -8.92
CA ARG A 83 5.66 -9.00 -8.58
C ARG A 83 5.77 -9.69 -7.22
N MET A 84 6.91 -10.32 -6.93
CA MET A 84 7.14 -10.97 -5.64
C MET A 84 7.19 -9.95 -4.50
N THR A 85 7.88 -8.82 -4.68
CA THR A 85 7.93 -7.72 -3.69
C THR A 85 6.51 -7.23 -3.36
N LEU A 86 5.67 -7.00 -4.38
CA LEU A 86 4.28 -6.56 -4.16
C LEU A 86 3.42 -7.63 -3.51
N MET A 87 3.62 -8.90 -3.88
CA MET A 87 2.91 -10.01 -3.28
C MET A 87 3.24 -10.15 -1.79
N VAL A 88 4.52 -10.04 -1.42
CA VAL A 88 4.94 -10.08 -0.01
C VAL A 88 4.40 -8.86 0.74
N ALA A 89 4.38 -7.66 0.13
CA ALA A 89 3.73 -6.49 0.72
C ALA A 89 2.24 -6.78 1.01
N GLY A 90 1.50 -7.29 0.03
CA GLY A 90 0.09 -7.68 0.22
C GLY A 90 -0.13 -8.73 1.32
N VAL A 91 0.76 -9.73 1.43
CA VAL A 91 0.74 -10.71 2.54
C VAL A 91 0.99 -10.02 3.87
N CYS A 92 1.97 -9.14 3.97
CA CYS A 92 2.20 -8.33 5.18
C CYS A 92 0.95 -7.52 5.54
N GLY A 93 0.26 -6.90 4.58
CA GLY A 93 -1.00 -6.20 4.81
C GLY A 93 -2.12 -7.09 5.35
N VAL A 94 -2.26 -8.32 4.86
CA VAL A 94 -3.20 -9.29 5.43
C VAL A 94 -2.80 -9.66 6.87
N LEU A 95 -1.51 -9.85 7.13
CA LEU A 95 -1.01 -10.15 8.47
C LEU A 95 -1.22 -8.97 9.46
N VAL A 96 -1.12 -7.72 9.01
CA VAL A 96 -1.46 -6.54 9.84
C VAL A 96 -2.90 -6.63 10.35
N ALA A 97 -3.85 -7.06 9.51
CA ALA A 97 -5.24 -7.24 9.93
C ALA A 97 -5.45 -8.44 10.88
N LEU A 98 -4.60 -9.47 10.77
CA LEU A 98 -4.69 -10.69 11.60
C LEU A 98 -3.94 -10.59 12.93
N ILE A 99 -3.05 -9.60 13.07
CA ILE A 99 -2.24 -9.36 14.26
C ILE A 99 -2.59 -7.97 14.78
N PRO A 100 -3.65 -7.81 15.59
CA PRO A 100 -4.01 -6.51 16.17
C PRO A 100 -2.87 -5.89 16.98
N VAL A 101 -2.72 -4.57 16.90
CA VAL A 101 -1.62 -3.84 17.54
C VAL A 101 -1.67 -3.92 19.07
N ASP A 102 -2.87 -3.98 19.65
CA ASP A 102 -3.13 -4.08 21.09
C ASP A 102 -2.91 -5.49 21.66
N LEU A 103 -2.87 -6.52 20.81
CA LEU A 103 -2.62 -7.90 21.22
C LEU A 103 -1.14 -8.31 21.09
N ASN A 104 -0.46 -7.86 20.04
CA ASN A 104 0.96 -8.14 19.84
C ASN A 104 1.64 -7.03 19.03
N GLU A 105 1.93 -5.91 19.70
CA GLU A 105 2.56 -4.74 19.13
C GLU A 105 3.85 -5.07 18.35
N SER A 106 4.75 -5.87 18.94
CA SER A 106 6.03 -6.19 18.31
C SER A 106 5.89 -6.92 16.96
N ALA A 107 5.02 -7.93 16.89
CA ALA A 107 4.76 -8.66 15.65
C ALA A 107 4.01 -7.79 14.65
N HIS A 108 3.05 -6.98 15.12
CA HIS A 108 2.31 -6.02 14.31
C HIS A 108 3.27 -5.03 13.63
N LEU A 109 4.18 -4.42 14.39
CA LEU A 109 5.15 -3.45 13.87
C LEU A 109 6.09 -4.07 12.83
N VAL A 110 6.48 -5.34 13.00
CA VAL A 110 7.29 -6.06 12.00
C VAL A 110 6.53 -6.22 10.68
N VAL A 111 5.27 -6.65 10.72
CA VAL A 111 4.49 -6.83 9.48
C VAL A 111 4.04 -5.50 8.87
N ALA A 112 3.71 -4.49 9.67
CA ALA A 112 3.35 -3.15 9.21
C ALA A 112 4.56 -2.43 8.58
N GLY A 113 5.72 -2.47 9.25
CA GLY A 113 6.97 -1.93 8.72
C GLY A 113 7.43 -2.67 7.46
N GLY A 114 7.30 -4.00 7.44
CA GLY A 114 7.57 -4.82 6.26
C GLY A 114 6.66 -4.44 5.09
N ASN A 115 5.36 -4.27 5.33
CA ASN A 115 4.39 -3.82 4.32
C ASN A 115 4.79 -2.48 3.71
N LEU A 116 4.94 -1.44 4.54
CA LEU A 116 5.26 -0.08 4.08
C LEU A 116 6.64 -0.01 3.40
N GLY A 117 7.64 -0.68 3.98
CA GLY A 117 8.98 -0.73 3.42
C GLY A 117 9.00 -1.39 2.05
N LEU A 118 8.30 -2.52 1.87
CA LEU A 118 8.21 -3.22 0.59
C LEU A 118 7.50 -2.37 -0.48
N TYR A 119 6.43 -1.67 -0.13
CA TYR A 119 5.80 -0.72 -1.06
C TYR A 119 6.75 0.43 -1.44
N ALA A 120 7.44 1.03 -0.46
CA ALA A 120 8.30 2.17 -0.70
C ALA A 120 9.47 1.85 -1.64
N VAL A 121 10.03 0.63 -1.56
CA VAL A 121 11.11 0.18 -2.46
C VAL A 121 10.58 -0.44 -3.76
N TRP A 122 9.29 -0.79 -3.83
CA TRP A 122 8.70 -1.46 -4.99
C TRP A 122 8.96 -0.76 -6.34
N PRO A 123 8.86 0.59 -6.46
CA PRO A 123 9.14 1.26 -7.74
C PRO A 123 10.52 0.91 -8.32
N VAL A 124 11.56 0.80 -7.48
CA VAL A 124 12.91 0.42 -7.91
C VAL A 124 12.95 -1.02 -8.40
N THR A 125 12.20 -1.92 -7.76
CA THR A 125 12.12 -3.32 -8.21
C THR A 125 11.39 -3.46 -9.55
N ALA A 126 10.43 -2.58 -9.82
CA ALA A 126 9.67 -2.51 -11.07
C ALA A 126 10.42 -1.82 -12.21
N LEU A 127 11.51 -1.10 -11.92
CA LEU A 127 12.31 -0.33 -12.86
C LEU A 127 12.75 -1.18 -14.07
N SER A 128 12.50 -0.64 -15.25
CA SER A 128 12.94 -1.14 -16.54
C SER A 128 13.74 -0.07 -17.28
N ARG A 129 14.88 -0.48 -17.85
CA ARG A 129 15.71 0.36 -18.76
C ARG A 129 15.39 0.11 -20.23
N SER A 130 14.40 -0.73 -20.53
CA SER A 130 14.01 -1.00 -21.91
C SER A 130 13.40 0.26 -22.53
N PRO A 131 13.81 0.67 -23.74
CA PRO A 131 13.18 1.77 -24.47
C PRO A 131 11.69 1.55 -24.76
N ALA A 132 11.24 0.28 -24.76
CA ALA A 132 9.84 -0.11 -24.98
C ALA A 132 9.02 -0.19 -23.67
N ALA A 133 9.62 0.08 -22.51
CA ALA A 133 8.89 0.02 -21.25
C ALA A 133 8.01 1.27 -21.04
N PRO A 134 6.84 1.13 -20.40
CA PRO A 134 6.01 2.27 -20.04
C PRO A 134 6.78 3.29 -19.20
N ARG A 135 6.48 4.58 -19.38
CA ARG A 135 7.19 5.67 -18.66
C ARG A 135 7.15 5.53 -17.15
N ALA A 136 6.07 4.99 -16.58
CA ALA A 136 5.91 4.80 -15.13
C ALA A 136 6.97 3.87 -14.51
N VAL A 137 7.49 2.91 -15.27
CA VAL A 137 8.57 2.00 -14.82
C VAL A 137 9.94 2.42 -15.35
N GLY A 138 10.05 3.59 -16.00
CA GLY A 138 11.32 4.14 -16.45
C GLY A 138 12.21 4.57 -15.27
N PRO A 139 13.54 4.66 -15.45
CA PRO A 139 14.47 4.84 -14.33
C PRO A 139 14.24 6.11 -13.50
N GLY A 140 14.14 7.28 -14.15
CA GLY A 140 13.95 8.55 -13.45
C GLY A 140 12.64 8.60 -12.66
N VAL A 141 11.55 8.11 -13.26
CA VAL A 141 10.22 8.09 -12.65
C VAL A 141 10.15 7.10 -11.49
N SER A 142 10.73 5.91 -11.65
CA SER A 142 10.77 4.90 -10.59
C SER A 142 11.63 5.33 -9.40
N ILE A 143 12.79 5.96 -9.65
CA ILE A 143 13.66 6.49 -8.58
C ILE A 143 12.96 7.64 -7.85
N ALA A 144 12.34 8.57 -8.58
CA ALA A 144 11.59 9.68 -7.98
C ALA A 144 10.43 9.16 -7.13
N ALA A 145 9.64 8.21 -7.64
CA ALA A 145 8.55 7.60 -6.90
C ALA A 145 9.03 6.91 -5.62
N ALA A 146 10.08 6.09 -5.69
CA ALA A 146 10.65 5.46 -4.50
C ALA A 146 11.19 6.50 -3.50
N GLY A 147 11.84 7.56 -3.97
CA GLY A 147 12.31 8.65 -3.12
C GLY A 147 11.16 9.33 -2.37
N VAL A 148 10.05 9.62 -3.06
CA VAL A 148 8.84 10.19 -2.43
C VAL A 148 8.24 9.24 -1.41
N LEU A 149 8.04 7.97 -1.77
CA LEU A 149 7.45 6.97 -0.86
C LEU A 149 8.33 6.71 0.36
N LEU A 150 9.66 6.65 0.17
CA LEU A 150 10.63 6.52 1.27
C LEU A 150 10.67 7.78 2.14
N ALA A 151 10.53 8.98 1.56
CA ALA A 151 10.46 10.21 2.34
C ALA A 151 9.20 10.25 3.22
N VAL A 152 8.04 9.85 2.68
CA VAL A 152 6.79 9.76 3.46
C VAL A 152 6.90 8.67 4.52
N LEU A 153 7.49 7.51 4.21
CA LEU A 153 7.78 6.48 5.22
C LEU A 153 8.74 7.00 6.31
N GLY A 154 9.77 7.76 5.93
CA GLY A 154 10.67 8.42 6.86
C GLY A 154 9.94 9.40 7.78
N TRP A 155 8.93 10.10 7.27
CA TRP A 155 8.06 10.94 8.10
C TRP A 155 7.27 10.12 9.12
N VAL A 156 6.69 8.97 8.73
CA VAL A 156 6.04 8.06 9.69
C VAL A 156 7.02 7.63 10.78
N LEU A 157 8.23 7.18 10.40
CA LEU A 157 9.26 6.77 11.36
C LEU A 157 9.76 7.90 12.27
N TYR A 158 9.70 9.14 11.79
CA TYR A 158 10.00 10.31 12.60
C TYR A 158 8.88 10.56 13.63
N GLU A 159 7.61 10.48 13.22
CA GLU A 159 6.48 10.70 14.12
C GLU A 159 6.35 9.60 15.21
N THR A 160 6.88 8.39 14.98
CA THR A 160 6.94 7.38 16.06
C THR A 160 7.84 7.77 17.23
N GLN A 161 8.70 8.78 17.07
CA GLN A 161 9.58 9.29 18.13
C GLN A 161 8.88 10.29 19.07
N GLY A 162 7.54 10.21 19.19
CA GLY A 162 6.72 11.09 20.02
C GLY A 162 6.16 12.31 19.28
N GLY A 163 5.96 12.21 17.97
CA GLY A 163 5.35 13.25 17.15
C GLY A 163 3.82 13.27 17.25
N ASP A 164 3.24 14.40 16.83
CA ASP A 164 1.81 14.71 16.95
C ASP A 164 0.99 14.32 15.71
N LEU A 165 1.66 13.91 14.63
CA LEU A 165 1.07 13.67 13.31
C LEU A 165 1.28 12.22 12.84
N LEU A 166 1.51 11.28 13.76
CA LEU A 166 1.73 9.86 13.43
C LEU A 166 0.57 9.28 12.61
N GLY A 167 -0.67 9.54 13.02
CA GLY A 167 -1.84 9.15 12.27
C GLY A 167 -1.88 9.75 10.86
N LEU A 168 -1.68 11.06 10.75
CA LEU A 168 -1.75 11.76 9.46
C LEU A 168 -0.67 11.25 8.50
N SER A 169 0.57 11.15 8.97
CA SER A 169 1.71 10.69 8.17
C SER A 169 1.49 9.25 7.69
N GLU A 170 0.99 8.37 8.54
CA GLU A 170 0.70 6.98 8.17
C GLU A 170 -0.36 6.89 7.08
N ARG A 171 -1.47 7.63 7.19
CA ARG A 171 -2.54 7.66 6.18
C ARG A 171 -2.04 8.10 4.81
N ILE A 172 -1.22 9.14 4.78
CA ILE A 172 -0.60 9.62 3.56
C ILE A 172 0.34 8.54 3.00
N CYS A 173 1.14 7.91 3.86
CA CYS A 173 2.06 6.84 3.48
C CYS A 173 1.34 5.64 2.85
N VAL A 174 0.36 5.05 3.53
CA VAL A 174 -0.38 3.87 3.02
C VAL A 174 -1.12 4.19 1.72
N THR A 175 -1.72 5.37 1.62
CA THR A 175 -2.49 5.77 0.43
C THR A 175 -1.57 6.00 -0.76
N ALA A 176 -0.46 6.72 -0.56
CA ALA A 176 0.54 6.94 -1.60
C ALA A 176 1.16 5.63 -2.09
N ASN A 177 1.48 4.72 -1.16
CA ASN A 177 2.00 3.39 -1.46
C ASN A 177 1.04 2.56 -2.31
N LEU A 178 -0.28 2.62 -2.06
CA LEU A 178 -1.28 1.89 -2.83
C LEU A 178 -1.60 2.51 -4.20
N ILE A 179 -1.47 3.82 -4.33
CA ILE A 179 -1.69 4.52 -5.62
C ILE A 179 -0.63 4.12 -6.64
N TRP A 180 0.60 3.86 -6.22
CA TRP A 180 1.70 3.61 -7.15
C TRP A 180 1.54 2.33 -8.01
N PRO A 181 1.18 1.15 -7.45
CA PRO A 181 0.83 -0.03 -8.25
C PRO A 181 -0.33 0.23 -9.24
N LEU A 182 -1.32 1.05 -8.87
CA LEU A 182 -2.39 1.47 -9.77
C LEU A 182 -1.87 2.27 -10.96
N ILE A 183 -0.98 3.24 -10.72
CA ILE A 183 -0.33 4.01 -11.80
C ILE A 183 0.39 3.07 -12.76
N VAL A 184 1.19 2.12 -12.25
CA VAL A 184 1.90 1.15 -13.09
C VAL A 184 0.96 0.24 -13.87
N ALA A 185 -0.08 -0.31 -13.21
CA ALA A 185 -1.08 -1.14 -13.87
C ALA A 185 -1.78 -0.38 -15.01
N PHE A 186 -2.06 0.90 -14.82
CA PHE A 186 -2.69 1.74 -15.82
C PHE A 186 -1.75 2.11 -16.98
N SER A 187 -0.48 2.40 -16.69
CA SER A 187 0.52 2.66 -17.73
C SER A 187 0.74 1.46 -18.63
N LEU A 188 0.83 0.26 -18.05
CA LEU A 188 0.95 -0.99 -18.81
C LEU A 188 -0.27 -1.28 -19.70
N ARG A 189 -1.47 -0.82 -19.32
CA ARG A 189 -2.68 -0.95 -20.17
C ARG A 189 -2.64 -0.02 -21.38
N ARG A 190 -2.00 1.16 -21.25
CA ARG A 190 -1.97 2.19 -22.29
C ARG A 190 -0.89 1.96 -23.34
N ASP A 191 0.18 1.27 -22.97
CA ASP A 191 1.34 0.97 -23.82
C ASP A 191 1.37 -0.55 -24.12
N PRO A 192 0.50 -1.09 -25.01
CA PRO A 192 0.39 -2.51 -25.29
C PRO A 192 1.65 -3.12 -25.91
#